data_AF-A0A818ZVR6-F1
#
_entry.id   AF-A0A818ZVR6-F1
#
_cell.length_a   1.000
_cell.length_b   1.000
_cell.length_c   1.000
_cell.angle_alpha   90.00
_cell.angle_beta   90.00
_cell.angle_gamma   90.00
#
_symmetry.space_group_name_H-M   'P 1'
#
loop_
_entity.id
_entity.type
_entity.pdbx_description
1 polymer ?
#
loop_
_entity_poly.entity_id
_entity_poly.type
_entity_poly.pdbx_seq_one_letter_code
_entity_poly.pdbx_strand_id
1 'polypeptide(L)'
;MTEKPLIRCTNDNVKQEKNLVTSYYSLVTDFYEYGWGQSFHFANRFHDETLAESIQRHESYLALKMNLKAGDKVLDLDCDVGGSLRRIAHLTGTHVTDITISDY
;
A
#
# COMPACT_ATOMS: atom_id res chain seq x y z
N MET A 1 -48.58 -11.59 12.75
CA MET A 1 -47.20 -11.20 13.09
C MET A 1 -46.31 -12.37 12.67
N THR A 2 -45.84 -12.36 11.43
CA THR A 2 -45.01 -13.44 10.87
C THR A 2 -43.55 -13.04 11.04
N GLU A 3 -42.78 -13.84 11.78
CA GLU A 3 -41.34 -13.63 11.93
C GLU A 3 -40.65 -13.75 10.57
N LYS A 4 -39.85 -12.75 10.24
CA LYS A 4 -39.02 -12.70 9.03
C LYS A 4 -37.82 -13.63 9.27
N PRO A 5 -37.48 -14.55 8.36
CA PRO A 5 -36.34 -15.44 8.57
C PRO A 5 -35.04 -14.63 8.63
N LEU A 6 -34.28 -14.82 9.71
CA LEU A 6 -32.91 -14.32 9.81
C LEU A 6 -32.06 -15.07 8.79
N ILE A 7 -31.45 -14.35 7.85
CA ILE A 7 -30.43 -14.91 6.95
C ILE A 7 -29.24 -15.31 7.82
N ARG A 8 -29.05 -16.62 8.02
CA ARG A 8 -27.89 -17.16 8.73
C ARG A 8 -26.75 -17.25 7.74
N CYS A 9 -25.76 -16.35 7.83
CA CYS A 9 -24.49 -16.50 7.12
C CYS A 9 -23.83 -17.81 7.59
N THR A 10 -23.68 -18.78 6.69
CA THR A 10 -22.92 -20.01 6.92
C THR A 10 -21.43 -19.73 6.66
N ASN A 11 -20.55 -20.38 7.43
CA ASN A 11 -19.10 -20.14 7.42
C ASN A 11 -18.41 -20.41 6.07
N ASP A 12 -19.05 -21.16 5.17
CA ASP A 12 -18.50 -21.50 3.86
C ASP A 12 -18.55 -20.31 2.87
N ASN A 13 -19.55 -19.43 2.99
CA ASN A 13 -19.67 -18.24 2.14
C ASN A 13 -18.57 -17.22 2.43
N VAL A 14 -18.19 -17.05 3.70
CA VAL A 14 -17.14 -16.10 4.12
C VAL A 14 -15.77 -16.52 3.58
N LYS A 15 -15.51 -17.82 3.46
CA LYS A 15 -14.23 -18.35 2.96
C LYS A 15 -14.09 -18.16 1.45
N GLN A 16 -15.18 -18.34 0.72
CA GLN A 16 -15.22 -18.17 -0.72
C GLN A 16 -15.14 -16.68 -1.12
N GLU A 17 -15.78 -15.79 -0.35
CA GLU A 17 -15.62 -14.34 -0.51
C GLU A 17 -14.19 -13.88 -0.28
N LYS A 18 -13.52 -14.35 0.79
CA LYS A 18 -12.11 -14.02 1.04
C LYS A 18 -11.20 -14.45 -0.10
N ASN A 19 -11.38 -15.66 -0.64
CA ASN A 19 -10.55 -16.14 -1.75
C ASN A 19 -10.74 -15.32 -3.04
N LEU A 20 -11.96 -14.88 -3.33
CA LEU A 20 -12.24 -13.99 -4.47
C LEU A 20 -11.60 -12.61 -4.27
N VAL A 21 -11.72 -12.05 -3.07
CA VAL A 21 -11.13 -10.76 -2.70
C VAL A 21 -9.61 -10.82 -2.80
N THR A 22 -8.97 -11.85 -2.24
CA THR A 22 -7.52 -12.06 -2.35
C THR A 22 -7.08 -12.20 -3.81
N SER A 23 -7.78 -13.02 -4.62
CA SER A 23 -7.42 -13.22 -6.02
C SER A 23 -7.56 -11.94 -6.86
N TYR A 24 -8.59 -11.12 -6.57
CA TYR A 24 -8.77 -9.82 -7.21
C TYR A 24 -7.63 -8.87 -6.85
N TYR A 25 -7.29 -8.74 -5.56
CA TYR A 25 -6.17 -7.90 -5.14
C TYR A 25 -4.85 -8.38 -5.72
N SER A 26 -4.55 -9.69 -5.76
CA SER A 26 -3.32 -10.17 -6.39
C SER A 26 -3.21 -9.80 -7.88
N LEU A 27 -4.27 -10.03 -8.67
CA LEU A 27 -4.26 -9.68 -10.10
C LEU A 27 -4.14 -8.16 -10.32
N VAL A 28 -4.90 -7.40 -9.53
CA VAL A 28 -4.89 -5.95 -9.61
C VAL A 28 -3.52 -5.41 -9.23
N THR A 29 -2.93 -5.92 -8.15
CA THR A 29 -1.58 -5.54 -7.71
C THR A 29 -0.55 -5.84 -8.78
N ASP A 30 -0.53 -7.02 -9.40
CA ASP A 30 0.41 -7.34 -10.49
C ASP A 30 0.30 -6.36 -11.67
N PHE A 31 -0.94 -5.97 -12.03
CA PHE A 31 -1.19 -5.00 -13.08
C PHE A 31 -0.71 -3.59 -12.69
N TYR A 32 -0.93 -3.18 -11.44
CA TYR A 32 -0.46 -1.90 -10.92
C TYR A 32 1.06 -1.86 -10.79
N GLU A 33 1.71 -2.96 -10.38
CA GLU A 33 3.16 -3.04 -10.36
C GLU A 33 3.76 -2.90 -11.76
N TYR A 34 3.15 -3.54 -12.77
CA TYR A 34 3.57 -3.40 -14.16
C TYR A 34 3.36 -1.98 -14.71
N GLY A 35 2.21 -1.35 -14.42
CA GLY A 35 1.85 -0.05 -14.99
C GLY A 35 2.40 1.16 -14.23
N TRP A 36 2.52 1.08 -12.91
CA TRP A 36 2.81 2.18 -11.99
C TRP A 36 4.07 1.96 -11.13
N GLY A 37 4.65 0.77 -11.16
CA GLY A 37 5.80 0.43 -10.32
C GLY A 37 5.40 0.08 -8.89
N GLN A 38 6.35 0.19 -7.96
CA GLN A 38 6.23 -0.36 -6.60
C GLN A 38 5.64 0.62 -5.57
N SER A 39 5.27 1.83 -5.98
CA SER A 39 4.74 2.87 -5.10
C SER A 39 3.36 3.27 -5.59
N PHE A 40 2.30 2.91 -4.85
CA PHE A 40 0.92 3.16 -5.26
C PHE A 40 0.39 4.51 -4.74
N HIS A 41 1.20 5.56 -4.91
CA HIS A 41 0.76 6.94 -4.69
C HIS A 41 1.16 7.82 -5.86
N PHE A 42 0.49 8.97 -5.98
CA PHE A 42 0.80 9.94 -7.02
C PHE A 42 1.80 10.98 -6.55
N ALA A 43 2.45 11.60 -7.52
CA ALA A 43 3.27 12.79 -7.35
C ALA A 43 2.99 13.75 -8.50
N ASN A 44 3.01 15.05 -8.21
CA ASN A 44 3.05 16.04 -9.29
C ASN A 44 4.32 15.82 -10.11
N ARG A 45 4.23 15.81 -11.44
CA ARG A 45 5.36 15.54 -12.34
C ARG A 45 5.83 16.84 -12.97
N PHE A 46 7.12 17.14 -12.81
CA PHE A 46 7.71 18.33 -13.42
C PHE A 46 8.11 18.08 -14.88
N HIS A 47 8.43 19.16 -15.59
CA HIS A 47 8.95 19.07 -16.95
C HIS A 47 10.21 18.18 -16.95
N ASP A 48 10.31 17.29 -17.93
CA ASP A 48 11.38 16.28 -18.09
C ASP A 48 11.46 15.16 -17.04
N GLU A 49 10.55 15.09 -16.06
CA GLU A 49 10.50 13.93 -15.15
C GLU A 49 9.74 12.75 -15.76
N THR A 50 10.29 11.55 -15.60
CA THR A 50 9.55 10.30 -15.71
C THR A 50 8.57 10.14 -14.54
N LEU A 51 7.60 9.23 -14.66
CA LEU A 51 6.70 8.90 -13.54
C LEU A 51 7.50 8.42 -12.33
N ALA A 52 8.46 7.51 -12.54
CA ALA A 52 9.31 6.98 -11.49
C ALA A 52 10.13 8.05 -10.78
N GLU A 53 10.70 9.01 -11.51
CA GLU A 53 11.44 10.13 -10.91
C GLU A 53 10.53 11.05 -10.08
N SER A 54 9.31 11.34 -10.56
CA SER A 54 8.36 12.17 -9.84
C SER A 54 7.94 11.55 -8.49
N ILE A 55 7.70 10.24 -8.47
CA ILE A 55 7.38 9.47 -7.26
C ILE A 55 8.56 9.50 -6.28
N GLN A 56 9.76 9.16 -6.76
CA GLN A 56 10.97 9.15 -5.94
C GLN A 56 11.28 10.54 -5.35
N ARG A 57 11.12 11.61 -6.13
CA ARG A 57 11.27 12.97 -5.60
C ARG A 57 10.26 13.25 -4.49
N HIS A 58 9.01 12.83 -4.67
CA HIS A 58 7.96 13.05 -3.67
C HIS A 58 8.24 12.33 -2.36
N GLU A 59 8.64 11.06 -2.41
CA GLU A 59 9.04 10.29 -1.22
C GLU A 59 10.25 10.93 -0.50
N SER A 60 11.23 11.42 -1.28
CA SER A 60 12.38 12.14 -0.71
C SER A 60 11.95 13.42 0.00
N TYR A 61 11.01 14.15 -0.61
CA TYR A 61 10.42 15.35 -0.03
C TYR A 61 9.64 15.03 1.26
N LEU A 62 8.88 13.93 1.32
CA LEU A 62 8.17 13.49 2.51
C LEU A 62 9.15 13.18 3.65
N ALA A 63 10.20 12.40 3.38
CA ALA A 63 11.25 12.09 4.34
C ALA A 63 11.91 13.36 4.92
N LEU A 64 12.22 14.33 4.05
CA LEU A 64 12.77 15.63 4.45
C LEU A 64 11.78 16.46 5.27
N LYS A 65 10.50 16.49 4.88
CA LYS A 65 9.46 17.26 5.59
C LYS A 65 9.14 16.70 6.96
N MET A 66 9.21 15.39 7.12
CA MET A 66 9.10 14.72 8.41
C MET A 66 10.39 14.83 9.24
N ASN A 67 11.49 15.32 8.65
CA ASN A 67 12.81 15.44 9.28
C ASN A 67 13.28 14.11 9.87
N LEU A 68 13.07 13.03 9.12
CA LEU A 68 13.42 11.68 9.53
C LEU A 68 14.94 11.50 9.63
N LYS A 69 15.39 10.80 10.67
CA LYS A 69 16.81 10.55 10.95
C LYS A 69 17.04 9.10 11.32
N ALA A 70 18.29 8.66 11.14
CA ALA A 70 18.71 7.33 11.55
C ALA A 70 18.37 7.08 13.03
N GLY A 71 17.71 5.95 13.30
CA GLY A 71 17.23 5.59 14.63
C GLY A 71 15.79 5.98 14.95
N ASP A 72 15.14 6.84 14.15
CA ASP A 72 13.70 7.08 14.32
C ASP A 72 12.90 5.82 13.98
N LYS A 73 11.77 5.66 14.68
CA LYS A 73 10.77 4.62 14.41
C LYS A 73 9.57 5.24 13.71
N VAL A 74 9.24 4.73 12.53
CA VAL A 74 8.16 5.23 11.67
C VAL A 74 7.12 4.13 11.52
N LEU A 75 5.85 4.51 11.55
CA LEU A 75 4.71 3.63 11.28
C LEU A 75 4.11 4.04 9.94
N ASP A 76 4.08 3.11 8.99
CA ASP A 76 3.37 3.28 7.72
C ASP A 76 2.03 2.52 7.79
N LEU A 77 0.95 3.23 7.48
CA LEU A 77 -0.41 2.70 7.50
C LEU A 77 -0.90 2.63 6.07
N ASP A 78 -1.28 1.43 5.62
CA ASP A 78 -1.63 1.12 4.23
C ASP A 78 -0.42 1.26 3.28
N CYS A 79 0.63 0.49 3.57
CA CYS A 79 1.91 0.53 2.87
C CYS A 79 1.91 -0.06 1.45
N ASP A 80 0.77 -0.56 0.97
CA ASP A 80 0.63 -1.31 -0.28
C ASP A 80 1.69 -2.43 -0.42
N VAL A 81 2.39 -2.51 -1.55
CA VAL A 81 3.52 -3.44 -1.81
C VAL A 81 4.86 -2.94 -1.24
N GLY A 82 4.85 -1.80 -0.56
CA GLY A 82 5.97 -1.28 0.24
C GLY A 82 7.12 -0.65 -0.54
N GLY A 83 6.96 -0.24 -1.79
CA GLY A 83 8.04 0.44 -2.53
C GLY A 83 8.47 1.75 -1.85
N SER A 84 7.50 2.59 -1.49
CA SER A 84 7.73 3.91 -0.90
C SER A 84 8.49 3.83 0.43
N LEU A 85 8.07 2.94 1.33
CA LEU A 85 8.69 2.80 2.65
C LEU A 85 10.10 2.24 2.57
N ARG A 86 10.36 1.28 1.67
CA ARG A 86 11.71 0.73 1.47
C ARG A 86 12.67 1.82 1.04
N ARG A 87 12.21 2.72 0.17
CA ARG A 87 13.02 3.85 -0.28
C ARG A 87 13.23 4.88 0.83
N ILE A 88 12.18 5.24 1.58
CA ILE A 88 12.31 6.16 2.73
C ILE A 88 13.28 5.59 3.77
N ALA A 89 13.11 4.34 4.19
CA ALA A 89 14.01 3.67 5.12
C ALA A 89 15.46 3.65 4.64
N HIS A 90 15.68 3.39 3.35
CA HIS A 90 17.01 3.42 2.75
C HIS A 90 17.63 4.83 2.76
N LEU A 91 16.85 5.87 2.46
CA LEU A 91 17.33 7.26 2.42
C LEU A 91 17.65 7.83 3.80
N THR A 92 16.91 7.44 4.84
CA THR A 92 16.94 8.09 6.16
C THR A 92 17.66 7.24 7.22
N GLY A 93 17.74 5.92 7.03
CA GLY A 93 18.19 4.97 8.06
C GLY A 93 17.17 4.73 9.17
N THR A 94 15.89 5.06 8.94
CA THR A 94 14.82 4.82 9.92
C THR A 94 14.39 3.36 9.98
N HIS A 95 13.89 2.94 11.13
CA HIS A 95 13.16 1.68 11.26
C HIS A 95 11.69 1.92 10.95
N VAL A 96 11.18 1.33 9.88
CA VAL A 96 9.77 1.45 9.50
C VAL A 96 9.04 0.16 9.88
N THR A 97 7.87 0.32 10.49
CA THR A 97 6.90 -0.75 10.74
C THR A 97 5.68 -0.50 9.88
N ASP A 98 5.23 -1.53 9.18
CA ASP A 98 4.17 -1.40 8.18
C ASP A 98 2.94 -2.18 8.61
N ILE A 99 1.75 -1.62 8.32
CA ILE A 99 0.47 -2.28 8.51
C ILE A 99 -0.30 -2.23 7.19
N THR A 100 -0.71 -3.40 6.70
CA THR A 100 -1.59 -3.56 5.53
C THR A 100 -2.67 -4.59 5.85
N ILE A 101 -3.84 -4.44 5.22
CA ILE A 101 -4.94 -5.41 5.30
C ILE A 101 -4.84 -6.50 4.23
N SER A 102 -3.87 -6.36 3.31
CA SER A 102 -3.64 -7.29 2.20
C SER A 102 -2.54 -8.28 2.58
N ASP A 103 -2.75 -9.56 2.28
CA ASP A 103 -1.75 -10.63 2.41
C ASP A 103 -0.86 -10.77 1.16
N TYR A 104 -0.91 -9.80 0.23
CA TYR A 104 -0.16 -9.81 -1.03
C TYR A 104 1.36 -9.91 -0.80
#